data_AF-A0A1B6FG27-F1
#
_entry.id   AF-A0A1B6FG27-F1
#
_cell.length_a   1.000
_cell.length_b   1.000
_cell.length_c   1.000
_cell.angle_alpha   90.00
_cell.angle_beta   90.00
_cell.angle_gamma   90.00
#
_symmetry.space_group_name_H-M   'P 1'
#
loop_
_entity.id
_entity.type
_entity.pdbx_description
1 polymer ?
#
loop_
_entity_poly.entity_id
_entity_poly.type
_entity_poly.pdbx_seq_one_letter_code
_entity_poly.pdbx_strand_id
1 'polypeptide(L)'
;MMSSLCWCLGYVLFLTGLWAIDTNNSLINSQVNNIKNVYYFQPEQVHLSMGENESSIVVTWSTFNYTDSVVEYGINGLVLRATGNATTFVDGGTLKRVQYIHRVTL
;
A
#
# COMPACT_ATOMS: atom_id res chain seq x y z
N MET A 1 42.46 52.93 -9.44
CA MET A 1 42.11 51.81 -10.34
C MET A 1 41.90 50.56 -9.50
N MET A 2 40.93 49.75 -9.90
CA MET A 2 40.25 48.65 -9.20
C MET A 2 41.10 47.71 -8.33
N SER A 3 40.57 47.32 -7.15
CA SER A 3 40.55 45.90 -6.72
C SER A 3 39.78 45.66 -5.39
N SER A 4 38.53 46.13 -5.25
CA SER A 4 37.66 45.73 -4.11
C SER A 4 36.60 44.68 -4.49
N LEU A 5 36.60 44.21 -5.74
CA LEU A 5 35.57 43.29 -6.26
C LEU A 5 35.90 41.80 -6.09
N CYS A 6 37.05 41.44 -5.51
CA CYS A 6 37.47 40.03 -5.43
C CYS A 6 36.88 39.24 -4.25
N TRP A 7 36.21 39.90 -3.30
CA TRP A 7 35.74 39.24 -2.06
C TRP A 7 34.24 38.97 -2.00
N CYS A 8 33.43 39.56 -2.88
CA CYS A 8 31.98 39.31 -2.89
C CYS A 8 31.58 38.05 -3.67
N LEU A 9 32.37 37.63 -4.68
CA LEU A 9 32.05 36.46 -5.49
C LEU A 9 32.28 35.12 -4.76
N GLY A 10 33.19 35.08 -3.79
CA GLY A 10 33.42 33.88 -2.99
C GLY A 10 32.25 33.53 -2.07
N TYR A 11 31.54 34.52 -1.55
CA TYR A 11 30.42 34.32 -0.64
C TYR A 11 29.13 33.87 -1.35
N VAL A 12 28.94 34.31 -2.60
CA VAL A 12 27.78 33.92 -3.42
C VAL A 12 27.85 32.44 -3.81
N LEU A 13 29.04 31.90 -4.08
CA LEU A 13 29.22 30.47 -4.42
C LEU A 13 29.00 29.52 -3.22
N PHE A 14 29.26 29.98 -1.99
CA PHE A 14 28.98 29.20 -0.78
C PHE A 14 27.50 29.17 -0.41
N LEU A 15 26.72 30.20 -0.75
CA LEU A 15 25.29 30.25 -0.47
C LEU A 15 24.43 29.53 -1.51
N THR A 16 24.87 29.34 -2.76
CA THR A 16 24.08 28.60 -3.76
C THR A 16 24.39 27.11 -3.79
N GLY A 17 25.61 26.70 -3.41
CA GLY A 17 26.04 25.29 -3.40
C GLY A 17 25.40 24.45 -2.30
N LEU A 18 25.06 25.05 -1.15
CA LEU A 18 24.53 24.32 0.01
C LEU A 18 23.05 23.91 -0.15
N TRP A 19 22.24 24.69 -0.85
CA TRP A 19 20.80 24.41 -1.06
C TRP A 19 20.57 23.37 -2.16
N ALA A 20 21.49 23.29 -3.14
CA ALA A 20 21.46 22.28 -4.18
C ALA A 20 21.74 20.86 -3.63
N ILE A 21 22.49 20.73 -2.53
CA ILE A 21 22.80 19.44 -1.91
C ILE A 21 21.59 18.94 -1.08
N ASP A 22 20.90 19.82 -0.36
CA ASP A 22 19.77 19.43 0.52
C ASP A 22 18.50 19.05 -0.27
N THR A 23 18.26 19.71 -1.41
CA THR A 23 17.15 19.37 -2.32
C THR A 23 17.31 17.98 -2.96
N ASN A 24 18.53 17.55 -3.26
CA ASN A 24 18.76 16.20 -3.82
C ASN A 24 18.55 15.10 -2.77
N ASN A 25 18.99 15.32 -1.52
CA ASN A 25 18.78 14.35 -0.43
C ASN A 25 17.31 14.19 -0.05
N SER A 26 16.53 15.29 -0.03
CA SER A 26 15.09 15.23 0.22
C SER A 26 14.33 14.50 -0.90
N LEU A 27 14.68 14.75 -2.17
CA LEU A 27 14.10 14.02 -3.31
C LEU A 27 14.45 12.53 -3.28
N ILE A 28 15.70 12.18 -2.99
CA ILE A 28 16.13 10.78 -2.86
C ILE A 28 15.40 10.08 -1.72
N ASN A 29 15.27 10.72 -0.56
CA ASN A 29 14.52 10.17 0.57
C ASN A 29 13.03 9.98 0.23
N SER A 30 12.44 10.90 -0.55
CA SER A 30 11.05 10.77 -1.01
C SER A 30 10.85 9.57 -1.94
N GLN A 31 11.80 9.33 -2.86
CA GLN A 31 11.79 8.20 -3.79
C GLN A 31 12.05 6.88 -3.05
N VAL A 32 13.03 6.84 -2.14
CA VAL A 32 13.33 5.68 -1.29
C VAL A 32 12.15 5.32 -0.39
N ASN A 33 11.43 6.30 0.16
CA ASN A 33 10.21 6.06 0.94
C ASN A 33 9.07 5.53 0.06
N ASN A 34 8.97 5.96 -1.20
CA ASN A 34 8.00 5.43 -2.16
C ASN A 34 8.30 3.98 -2.55
N ILE A 35 9.58 3.61 -2.73
CA ILE A 35 10.00 2.24 -3.04
C ILE A 35 9.82 1.29 -1.84
N LYS A 36 9.75 1.83 -0.61
CA LYS A 36 9.59 1.04 0.61
C LYS A 36 8.17 0.59 0.92
N ASN A 37 7.15 1.08 0.20
CA ASN A 37 5.78 0.70 0.52
C ASN A 37 5.36 -0.53 -0.31
N VAL A 38 5.64 -1.71 0.25
CA VAL A 38 5.20 -2.99 -0.33
C VAL A 38 3.77 -3.24 0.10
N TYR A 39 2.85 -3.25 -0.86
CA TYR A 39 1.44 -3.58 -0.62
C TYR A 39 1.18 -5.05 -0.92
N TYR A 40 0.40 -5.67 -0.04
CA TYR A 40 0.05 -7.09 -0.08
C TYR A 40 -1.47 -7.22 -0.20
N PHE A 41 -1.93 -7.22 -1.44
CA PHE A 41 -3.35 -7.31 -1.81
C PHE A 41 -3.79 -8.73 -2.19
N GLN A 42 -2.83 -9.66 -2.28
CA GLN A 42 -3.10 -11.03 -2.68
C GLN A 42 -3.96 -11.73 -1.61
N PRO A 43 -5.05 -12.40 -2.01
CA PRO A 43 -5.80 -13.25 -1.10
C PRO A 43 -4.94 -14.39 -0.54
N GLU A 44 -4.97 -14.57 0.77
CA GLU A 44 -4.37 -15.69 1.47
C GLU A 44 -5.44 -16.52 2.19
N GLN A 45 -5.09 -17.76 2.56
CA GLN A 45 -5.92 -18.63 3.41
C GLN A 45 -7.37 -18.79 2.91
N VAL A 46 -7.54 -18.93 1.58
CA VAL A 46 -8.86 -19.05 0.96
C VAL A 46 -9.56 -20.32 1.46
N HIS A 47 -10.78 -20.16 1.96
CA HIS A 47 -11.64 -21.22 2.46
C HIS A 47 -13.06 -21.09 1.90
N LEU A 48 -13.68 -22.23 1.61
CA LEU A 48 -15.06 -22.34 1.16
C LEU A 48 -15.87 -23.11 2.20
N SER A 49 -17.04 -22.59 2.55
CA SER A 49 -18.00 -23.27 3.42
C SER A 49 -19.41 -23.21 2.83
N MET A 50 -20.27 -24.14 3.23
CA MET A 50 -21.70 -24.05 2.93
C MET A 50 -22.30 -22.83 3.63
N GLY A 51 -23.21 -22.13 2.96
CA GLY A 51 -23.99 -21.06 3.54
C GLY A 51 -25.25 -21.58 4.24
N GLU A 52 -26.21 -20.68 4.45
CA GLU A 52 -27.49 -21.00 5.12
C GLU A 52 -28.40 -21.89 4.26
N ASN A 53 -28.21 -21.88 2.94
CA ASN A 53 -29.00 -22.63 1.96
C ASN A 53 -28.12 -23.67 1.27
N GLU A 54 -28.73 -24.76 0.80
CA GLU A 54 -28.03 -25.82 0.05
C GLU A 54 -27.41 -25.32 -1.26
N SER A 55 -27.89 -24.18 -1.78
CA SER A 55 -27.38 -23.53 -2.98
C SER A 55 -26.47 -22.34 -2.70
N SER A 56 -26.11 -22.06 -1.44
CA SER A 56 -25.22 -20.95 -1.10
C SER A 56 -23.86 -21.42 -0.61
N ILE A 57 -22.82 -20.70 -1.03
CA ILE A 57 -21.43 -20.94 -0.66
C ILE A 57 -20.87 -19.64 -0.08
N VAL A 58 -20.15 -19.74 1.03
CA VAL A 58 -19.44 -18.62 1.63
C VAL A 58 -17.95 -18.76 1.32
N VAL A 59 -17.41 -17.76 0.64
CA VAL A 59 -15.99 -17.61 0.35
C VAL A 59 -15.36 -16.72 1.41
N THR A 60 -14.32 -17.21 2.06
CA THR A 60 -13.56 -16.48 3.09
C THR A 60 -12.09 -16.43 2.71
N TRP A 61 -11.45 -15.28 2.85
CA TRP A 61 -9.99 -15.14 2.66
C TRP A 61 -9.43 -14.00 3.51
N SER A 62 -8.12 -13.91 3.63
CA SER A 62 -7.42 -12.82 4.32
C SER A 62 -6.54 -12.00 3.38
N THR A 63 -6.36 -10.73 3.71
CA THR A 63 -5.36 -9.84 3.09
C THR A 63 -4.64 -9.01 4.16
N PHE A 64 -3.42 -8.55 3.87
CA PHE A 64 -2.66 -7.68 4.78
C PHE A 64 -3.00 -6.20 4.62
N ASN A 65 -3.46 -5.78 3.43
CA ASN A 65 -3.94 -4.43 3.17
C ASN A 65 -5.42 -4.46 2.80
N TYR A 66 -6.17 -3.45 3.24
CA TYR A 66 -7.59 -3.36 2.95
C TYR A 66 -7.86 -3.32 1.45
N THR A 67 -8.82 -4.12 1.02
CA THR A 67 -9.32 -4.19 -0.36
C THR A 67 -10.83 -4.42 -0.36
N ASP A 68 -11.47 -4.19 -1.51
CA ASP A 68 -12.88 -4.53 -1.68
C ASP A 68 -13.08 -6.05 -1.68
N SER A 69 -14.15 -6.50 -1.02
CA SER A 69 -14.48 -7.93 -0.95
C SER A 69 -15.32 -8.34 -2.15
N VAL A 70 -14.67 -8.76 -3.23
CA VAL A 70 -15.32 -9.11 -4.50
C VAL A 70 -14.93 -10.52 -4.93
N VAL A 71 -15.92 -11.31 -5.33
CA VAL A 71 -15.73 -12.63 -5.94
C VAL A 71 -16.43 -12.66 -7.30
N GLU A 72 -15.68 -13.03 -8.33
CA GLU A 72 -16.25 -13.31 -9.65
C GLU A 72 -16.35 -14.83 -9.84
N TYR A 73 -17.47 -15.30 -10.40
CA TYR A 73 -17.79 -16.73 -10.50
C TYR A 73 -18.73 -17.00 -11.69
N GLY A 74 -18.94 -18.28 -12.01
CA GLY A 74 -19.87 -18.69 -13.07
C GLY A 74 -19.47 -20.00 -13.73
N ILE A 75 -20.37 -20.52 -14.57
CA ILE A 75 -20.12 -21.70 -15.42
C ILE A 75 -19.72 -21.19 -16.80
N ASN A 76 -18.69 -21.78 -17.40
CA ASN A 76 -18.11 -21.34 -18.68
C ASN A 76 -17.53 -19.91 -18.67
N GLY A 77 -17.17 -19.40 -17.49
CA GLY A 77 -16.51 -18.10 -17.32
C GLY A 77 -16.88 -17.42 -16.01
N LEU A 78 -16.23 -16.29 -15.75
CA LEU A 78 -16.48 -15.43 -14.59
C LEU A 78 -17.52 -14.35 -14.96
N VAL A 79 -18.75 -14.79 -15.20
CA VAL A 79 -19.84 -13.91 -15.70
C VAL A 79 -20.70 -13.31 -14.60
N LEU A 80 -20.59 -13.83 -13.37
CA LEU A 80 -21.26 -13.34 -12.18
C LEU A 80 -20.26 -12.69 -11.23
N ARG A 81 -20.75 -11.74 -10.44
CA ARG A 81 -19.96 -11.03 -9.43
C ARG A 81 -20.78 -10.88 -8.16
N ALA A 82 -20.19 -11.26 -7.04
CA ALA A 82 -20.72 -11.06 -5.71
C ALA A 82 -19.81 -10.13 -4.90
N THR A 83 -20.41 -9.32 -4.05
CA THR A 83 -19.70 -8.44 -3.12
C THR A 83 -20.06 -8.81 -1.69
N GLY A 84 -19.09 -8.75 -0.79
CA GLY A 84 -19.33 -8.98 0.64
C GLY A 84 -18.65 -7.93 1.50
N ASN A 85 -18.25 -8.32 2.69
CA ASN A 85 -17.66 -7.40 3.66
C ASN A 85 -16.33 -7.93 4.20
N ALA A 86 -15.49 -7.03 4.68
CA ALA A 86 -14.25 -7.34 5.36
C ALA A 86 -14.32 -6.90 6.83
N THR A 87 -13.78 -7.73 7.72
CA THR A 87 -13.60 -7.38 9.13
C THR A 87 -12.11 -7.29 9.45
N THR A 88 -11.76 -6.28 10.25
CA THR A 88 -10.37 -6.11 10.69
C THR A 88 -10.05 -7.05 11.84
N PHE A 89 -8.98 -7.82 11.70
CA PHE A 89 -8.41 -8.66 12.75
C PHE A 89 -7.06 -8.10 13.16
N VAL A 90 -6.85 -7.91 14.47
CA VAL A 90 -5.58 -7.47 15.04
C VAL A 90 -5.03 -8.60 15.90
N ASP A 91 -3.82 -9.05 15.61
CA ASP A 91 -3.22 -10.15 16.35
C ASP A 91 -2.90 -9.78 17.81
N GLY A 92 -2.81 -10.82 18.65
CA GLY A 92 -2.48 -10.66 20.06
C GLY A 92 -1.01 -10.29 20.31
N GLY A 93 -0.15 -10.38 19.30
CA GLY A 93 1.30 -10.22 19.41
C GLY A 93 1.72 -8.80 19.78
N THR A 94 3.00 -8.63 20.12
CA THR A 94 3.59 -7.33 20.47
C THR A 94 3.51 -6.32 19.31
N LEU A 95 3.56 -6.81 18.07
CA LEU A 95 3.50 -5.99 16.86
C LEU A 95 2.08 -5.64 16.42
N LYS A 96 1.03 -6.22 17.03
CA LYS A 96 -0.38 -5.97 16.71
C LYS A 96 -0.65 -5.96 15.21
N ARG A 97 -0.24 -7.02 14.51
CA ARG A 97 -0.38 -7.11 13.06
C ARG A 97 -1.85 -7.11 12.67
N VAL A 98 -2.16 -6.34 11.64
CA VAL A 98 -3.50 -6.18 11.12
C VAL A 98 -3.68 -7.06 9.90
N GLN A 99 -4.82 -7.74 9.82
CA GLN A 99 -5.29 -8.47 8.65
C GLN A 99 -6.76 -8.13 8.42
N TYR A 100 -7.20 -8.25 7.18
CA TYR A 100 -8.59 -8.05 6.79
C TYR A 100 -9.17 -9.40 6.37
N ILE A 101 -10.21 -9.83 7.07
CA ILE A 101 -10.90 -11.10 6.81
C ILE A 101 -12.12 -10.79 5.95
N HIS A 102 -12.09 -11.22 4.72
CA HIS A 102 -13.14 -11.00 3.73
C HIS A 102 -14.10 -12.17 3.75
N ARG A 103 -15.40 -11.87 3.62
CA ARG A 103 -16.45 -12.89 3.58
C ARG A 103 -17.53 -12.51 2.58
N VAL A 104 -17.76 -13.39 1.59
CA VAL A 104 -18.72 -13.19 0.49
C VAL A 104 -19.60 -14.42 0.37
N THR A 105 -20.92 -14.23 0.30
CA THR A 105 -21.89 -15.30 0.02
C THR A 105 -22.25 -15.27 -1.46
N LEU A 106 -22.17 -16.43 -2.11
CA LEU A 106 -22.55 -16.67 -3.51
C LEU A 106 -23.92 -17.33 -3.62
#